data_AF-A0A820T354-F1
#
_entry.id   AF-A0A820T354-F1
#
_cell.length_a   1.000
_cell.length_b   1.000
_cell.length_c   1.000
_cell.angle_alpha   90.00
_cell.angle_beta   90.00
_cell.angle_gamma   90.00
#
_symmetry.space_group_name_H-M   'P 1'
#
loop_
_entity.id
_entity.type
_entity.pdbx_description
1 polymer ?
#
loop_
_entity_poly.entity_id
_entity_poly.type
_entity_poly.pdbx_seq_one_letter_code
_entity_poly.pdbx_strand_id
1 'polypeptide(L)'
;VLISDGKIINAERHTAGGFARGHVSIETAGRILIIDFQNENLLARFDDGEIVASVSDLITLVEQDSAEPLATEIIKYGYRVSGLVLPAPERLTTPQALRYIGLKAFDYDFPNYNYTSSYAPIKSVWDVFYKKDGDNQQYSTSIA
;
A
#
# COMPACT_ATOMS: atom_id res chain seq x y z
N VAL A 1 5.49 2.54 3.58
CA VAL A 1 6.26 1.33 3.95
C VAL A 1 6.34 0.41 2.73
N LEU A 2 7.49 -0.20 2.46
CA LEU A 2 7.64 -1.24 1.44
C LEU A 2 7.24 -2.59 2.06
N ILE A 3 6.24 -3.27 1.50
CA ILE A 3 5.72 -4.55 2.00
C ILE A 3 6.10 -5.75 1.11
N SER A 4 6.47 -5.49 -0.14
CA SER A 4 7.01 -6.49 -1.05
C SER A 4 7.93 -5.86 -2.08
N ASP A 5 8.89 -6.64 -2.54
CA ASP A 5 9.74 -6.36 -3.70
C ASP A 5 9.90 -7.70 -4.43
N GLY A 6 9.12 -7.92 -5.50
CA GLY A 6 8.84 -9.29 -5.94
C GLY A 6 8.22 -9.43 -7.32
N LYS A 7 7.87 -10.67 -7.67
CA LYS A 7 7.25 -11.01 -8.96
C LYS A 7 5.81 -11.46 -8.75
N ILE A 8 4.90 -10.98 -9.59
CA ILE A 8 3.53 -11.49 -9.63
C ILE A 8 3.53 -12.90 -10.19
N ILE A 9 3.08 -13.86 -9.37
CA ILE A 9 2.98 -15.29 -9.70
C ILE A 9 1.55 -15.75 -9.92
N ASN A 10 0.55 -14.96 -9.53
CA ASN A 10 -0.86 -15.18 -9.85
C ASN A 10 -1.60 -13.85 -9.89
N ALA A 11 -2.58 -13.73 -10.79
CA ALA A 11 -3.50 -12.60 -10.84
C ALA A 11 -4.87 -13.10 -11.30
N GLU A 12 -5.78 -13.26 -10.36
CA GLU A 12 -7.15 -13.73 -10.61
C GLU A 12 -8.11 -12.57 -10.48
N ARG A 13 -8.97 -12.38 -11.48
CA ARG A 13 -9.97 -11.32 -11.46
C ARG A 13 -11.27 -11.79 -12.08
N HIS A 14 -12.37 -11.35 -11.50
CA HIS A 14 -13.71 -11.58 -12.01
C HIS A 14 -14.60 -10.38 -11.68
N THR A 15 -15.61 -10.14 -12.51
CA THR A 15 -16.60 -9.09 -12.25
C THR A 15 -17.77 -9.68 -11.48
N ALA A 16 -18.03 -9.17 -10.28
CA ALA A 16 -19.15 -9.58 -9.44
C ALA A 16 -19.83 -8.36 -8.81
N GLY A 17 -21.17 -8.28 -8.93
CA GLY A 17 -21.96 -7.18 -8.37
C GLY A 17 -21.60 -5.79 -8.93
N GLY A 18 -21.03 -5.73 -10.13
CA GLY A 18 -20.56 -4.47 -10.75
C GLY A 18 -19.15 -4.03 -10.34
N PHE A 19 -18.43 -4.83 -9.54
CA PHE A 19 -17.07 -4.54 -9.10
C PHE A 19 -16.08 -5.55 -9.66
N ALA A 20 -14.86 -5.10 -9.98
CA ALA A 20 -13.74 -5.96 -10.29
C ALA A 20 -13.19 -6.53 -8.98
N ARG A 21 -13.37 -7.82 -8.74
CA ARG A 21 -12.92 -8.52 -7.54
C ARG A 21 -11.85 -9.54 -7.88
N GLY A 22 -10.97 -9.80 -6.94
CA GLY A 22 -9.94 -10.80 -7.12
C GLY A 22 -8.80 -10.68 -6.15
N HIS A 23 -7.69 -11.34 -6.48
CA HIS A 23 -6.46 -11.24 -5.74
C HIS A 23 -5.24 -11.35 -6.66
N VAL A 24 -4.14 -10.79 -6.19
CA VAL A 24 -2.81 -10.93 -6.81
C VAL A 24 -1.87 -11.56 -5.80
N SER A 25 -1.07 -12.53 -6.25
CA SER A 25 -0.05 -13.19 -5.45
C SER A 25 1.33 -12.77 -5.93
N ILE A 26 2.16 -12.30 -5.01
CA ILE A 26 3.51 -11.78 -5.26
C ILE A 26 4.50 -12.64 -4.48
N GLU A 27 5.42 -13.28 -5.19
CA GLU A 27 6.55 -13.97 -4.57
C GLU A 27 7.61 -12.91 -4.18
N THR A 28 7.92 -12.82 -2.89
CA THR A 28 8.86 -11.82 -2.36
C THR A 28 9.57 -12.37 -1.12
N ALA A 29 10.89 -12.21 -1.07
CA ALA A 29 11.74 -12.68 0.04
C ALA A 29 11.48 -14.14 0.49
N GLY A 30 11.13 -15.04 -0.44
CA GLY A 30 10.84 -16.45 -0.15
C GLY A 30 9.46 -16.72 0.48
N ARG A 31 8.59 -15.71 0.55
CA ARG A 31 7.18 -15.80 0.98
C ARG A 31 6.25 -15.38 -0.15
N ILE A 32 4.95 -15.64 0.02
CA ILE A 32 3.91 -15.18 -0.90
C ILE A 32 3.07 -14.11 -0.22
N LEU A 33 3.13 -12.88 -0.73
CA LEU A 33 2.21 -11.82 -0.36
C LEU A 33 0.96 -11.89 -1.25
N ILE A 34 -0.21 -11.96 -0.65
CA ILE A 34 -1.51 -11.99 -1.32
C ILE A 34 -2.20 -10.65 -1.06
N ILE A 35 -2.61 -9.97 -2.13
CA ILE A 35 -3.39 -8.74 -2.06
C ILE A 35 -4.76 -9.00 -2.66
N ASP A 36 -5.80 -8.90 -1.83
CA ASP A 36 -7.18 -8.93 -2.30
C ASP A 36 -7.63 -7.53 -2.72
N PHE A 37 -8.44 -7.43 -3.76
CA PHE A 37 -8.95 -6.16 -4.26
C PHE A 37 -10.43 -6.22 -4.65
N GLN A 38 -11.10 -5.06 -4.54
CA GLN A 38 -12.41 -4.76 -5.11
C GLN A 38 -12.37 -3.36 -5.74
N ASN A 39 -12.05 -3.26 -7.03
CA ASN A 39 -11.56 -2.08 -7.74
C ASN A 39 -10.24 -1.51 -7.17
N GLU A 40 -10.15 -1.41 -5.84
CA GLU A 40 -8.99 -0.96 -5.06
C GLU A 40 -8.41 -2.12 -4.23
N ASN A 41 -7.12 -2.05 -3.90
CA ASN A 41 -6.45 -3.02 -3.03
C ASN A 41 -6.95 -2.87 -1.58
N LEU A 42 -7.51 -3.95 -1.01
CA LEU A 42 -8.20 -3.92 0.28
C LEU A 42 -7.37 -4.48 1.42
N LEU A 43 -6.66 -5.59 1.17
CA LEU A 43 -6.01 -6.39 2.19
C LEU A 43 -4.75 -7.01 1.63
N ALA A 44 -3.62 -6.78 2.29
CA ALA A 44 -2.36 -7.45 2.02
C ALA A 44 -2.02 -8.39 3.19
N ARG A 45 -1.83 -9.67 2.90
CA ARG A 45 -1.47 -10.69 3.88
C ARG A 45 -0.47 -11.69 3.30
N PHE A 46 0.39 -12.26 4.13
CA PHE A 46 1.17 -13.42 3.74
C PHE A 46 0.31 -14.69 3.71
N ASP A 47 0.83 -15.72 3.04
CA ASP A 47 0.23 -17.04 2.89
C ASP A 47 0.01 -17.80 4.22
N ASP A 48 0.79 -17.46 5.25
CA ASP A 48 0.57 -17.92 6.63
C ASP A 48 -0.55 -17.16 7.39
N GLY A 49 -1.16 -16.16 6.76
CA GLY A 49 -2.25 -15.36 7.32
C GLY A 49 -1.81 -14.09 8.04
N GLU A 50 -0.51 -13.77 8.10
CA GLU A 50 -0.02 -12.51 8.67
C GLU A 50 -0.53 -11.31 7.84
N ILE A 51 -1.43 -10.51 8.40
CA ILE A 51 -1.93 -9.28 7.77
C ILE A 51 -0.88 -8.17 7.94
N VAL A 52 -0.39 -7.63 6.82
CA VAL A 52 0.62 -6.56 6.82
C VAL A 52 0.04 -5.19 6.53
N ALA A 53 -1.10 -5.13 5.83
CA ALA A 53 -1.82 -3.88 5.59
C ALA A 53 -3.27 -4.16 5.24
N SER A 54 -4.14 -3.20 5.53
CA SER A 54 -5.51 -3.19 5.04
C SER A 54 -6.00 -1.77 4.83
N VAL A 55 -7.12 -1.64 4.14
CA VAL A 55 -7.92 -0.42 4.19
C VAL A 55 -8.20 -0.02 5.65
N SER A 56 -8.14 1.26 6.01
CA SER A 56 -8.13 2.43 5.12
C SER A 56 -6.77 2.87 4.55
N ASP A 57 -5.67 2.18 4.86
CA ASP A 57 -4.37 2.52 4.25
C ASP A 57 -4.40 2.35 2.74
N LEU A 58 -3.66 3.20 2.02
CA LEU A 58 -3.52 3.07 0.58
C LEU A 58 -2.47 2.01 0.28
N ILE A 59 -2.91 0.88 -0.28
CA ILE A 59 -2.06 -0.19 -0.79
C ILE A 59 -1.89 0.00 -2.29
N THR A 60 -0.67 0.17 -2.76
CA THR A 60 -0.36 0.42 -4.18
C THR A 60 0.76 -0.49 -4.65
N LEU A 61 0.65 -0.99 -5.87
CA LEU A 61 1.74 -1.67 -6.56
C LEU A 61 2.36 -0.70 -7.57
N VAL A 62 3.68 -0.66 -7.62
CA VAL A 62 4.43 0.04 -8.67
C VAL A 62 5.30 -0.97 -9.43
N GLU A 63 5.44 -0.78 -10.73
CA GLU A 63 6.37 -1.58 -11.54
C GLU A 63 7.82 -1.18 -11.19
N GLN A 64 8.72 -2.17 -11.07
CA GLN A 64 10.05 -1.96 -10.49
C GLN A 64 10.98 -1.07 -11.34
N ASP A 65 10.92 -1.17 -12.66
CA ASP A 65 11.85 -0.46 -13.55
C ASP A 65 11.41 0.99 -13.80
N SER A 66 10.12 1.21 -13.99
CA SER A 66 9.53 2.50 -14.34
C SER A 66 9.00 3.29 -13.13
N ALA A 67 8.77 2.62 -12.01
CA ALA A 67 8.05 3.15 -10.85
C ALA A 67 6.61 3.63 -11.16
N GLU A 68 6.04 3.23 -12.30
CA GLU A 68 4.66 3.57 -12.64
C GLU A 68 3.67 2.77 -11.75
N PRO A 69 2.60 3.41 -11.25
CA PRO A 69 1.58 2.73 -10.48
C PRO A 69 0.79 1.76 -11.37
N LEU A 70 0.51 0.58 -10.84
CA LEU A 70 -0.29 -0.44 -11.51
C LEU A 70 -1.70 -0.46 -10.92
N ALA A 71 -2.66 -0.05 -11.74
CA ALA A 71 -4.08 -0.20 -11.42
C ALA A 71 -4.50 -1.68 -11.43
N THR A 72 -5.51 -2.06 -10.65
CA THR A 72 -5.92 -3.46 -10.48
C THR A 72 -6.30 -4.14 -11.80
N GLU A 73 -6.76 -3.35 -12.78
CA GLU A 73 -7.17 -3.78 -14.11
C GLU A 73 -5.99 -4.17 -15.02
N ILE A 74 -4.78 -3.68 -14.75
CA ILE A 74 -3.61 -3.90 -15.61
C ILE A 74 -2.56 -4.85 -15.03
N ILE A 75 -2.70 -5.27 -13.76
CA ILE A 75 -1.82 -6.22 -13.06
C ILE A 75 -1.78 -7.59 -13.76
N LYS A 76 -0.62 -8.05 -14.24
CA LYS A 76 -0.51 -9.35 -14.94
C LYS A 76 0.58 -10.24 -14.35
N TYR A 77 0.44 -11.54 -14.58
CA TYR A 77 1.48 -12.51 -14.28
C TYR A 77 2.84 -12.07 -14.87
N GLY A 78 3.90 -12.26 -14.10
CA GLY A 78 5.27 -12.03 -14.52
C GLY A 78 5.78 -10.61 -14.30
N TYR A 79 4.90 -9.64 -14.00
CA TYR A 79 5.32 -8.28 -13.66
C TYR A 79 6.16 -8.29 -12.39
N ARG A 80 7.23 -7.49 -12.40
CA ARG A 80 8.04 -7.24 -11.21
C ARG A 80 7.55 -5.97 -10.54
N VAL A 81 7.20 -6.06 -9.26
CA VAL A 81 6.48 -5.00 -8.56
C VAL A 81 7.01 -4.78 -7.15
N SER A 82 6.92 -3.53 -6.74
CA SER A 82 7.10 -3.12 -5.36
C SER A 82 5.74 -2.79 -4.75
N GLY A 83 5.44 -3.41 -3.61
CA GLY A 83 4.23 -3.17 -2.85
C GLY A 83 4.46 -2.07 -1.82
N LEU A 84 3.68 -1.00 -1.92
CA LEU A 84 3.78 0.17 -1.07
C LEU A 84 2.51 0.34 -0.24
N VAL A 85 2.69 0.73 1.01
CA VAL A 85 1.60 1.10 1.92
C VAL A 85 1.81 2.53 2.37
N LEU A 86 0.81 3.38 2.14
CA LEU A 86 0.77 4.74 2.63
C LEU A 86 -0.29 4.82 3.74
N PRO A 87 0.07 5.32 4.93
CA PRO A 87 -0.85 5.38 6.05
C PRO A 87 -2.02 6.31 5.72
N ALA A 88 -3.22 5.88 6.09
CA ALA A 88 -4.42 6.68 5.92
C ALA A 88 -4.33 7.97 6.77
N PRO A 89 -4.90 9.10 6.30
CA PRO A 89 -5.10 10.28 7.14
C PRO A 89 -5.89 9.93 8.40
N GLU A 90 -5.57 10.55 9.55
CA GLU A 90 -6.22 10.27 10.85
C GLU A 90 -7.75 10.30 10.81
N ARG A 91 -8.33 11.18 9.97
CA ARG A 91 -9.79 11.28 9.79
C ARG A 91 -10.42 10.00 9.24
N LEU A 92 -9.66 9.20 8.49
CA LEU A 92 -10.07 7.93 7.89
C LEU A 92 -9.76 6.72 8.76
N THR A 93 -9.10 6.91 9.91
CA THR A 93 -8.77 5.83 10.85
C THR A 93 -9.64 5.85 12.10
N THR A 94 -10.55 6.81 12.23
CA THR A 94 -11.50 6.87 13.35
C THR A 94 -12.41 5.64 13.37
N PRO A 95 -12.87 5.18 14.55
CA PRO A 95 -13.81 4.05 14.64
C PRO A 95 -15.09 4.26 13.81
N GLN A 96 -15.55 5.51 13.68
CA GLN A 96 -16.71 5.84 12.84
C GLN A 96 -16.41 5.68 11.36
N ALA A 97 -15.26 6.17 10.88
CA ALA A 97 -14.87 6.02 9.48
C ALA A 97 -14.69 4.55 9.10
N LEU A 98 -13.98 3.77 9.93
CA LEU A 98 -13.69 2.36 9.69
C LEU A 98 -14.95 1.48 9.59
N ARG A 99 -16.11 1.91 10.09
CA ARG A 99 -17.39 1.21 9.83
C ARG A 99 -17.78 1.19 8.35
N TYR A 100 -17.32 2.18 7.58
CA TYR A 100 -17.71 2.37 6.17
C TYR A 100 -16.57 2.09 5.19
N ILE A 101 -15.31 2.25 5.62
CA ILE A 101 -14.14 2.09 4.75
C ILE A 101 -13.14 1.05 5.26
N GLY A 102 -13.39 0.44 6.42
CA GLY A 102 -12.59 -0.67 6.93
C GLY A 102 -13.02 -2.00 6.32
N LEU A 103 -12.25 -3.05 6.58
CA LEU A 103 -12.45 -4.40 6.06
C LEU A 103 -13.88 -4.94 6.19
N LYS A 104 -14.56 -4.67 7.32
CA LYS A 104 -15.94 -5.13 7.55
C LYS A 104 -16.95 -4.55 6.56
N ALA A 105 -16.69 -3.36 6.01
CA ALA A 105 -17.54 -2.76 4.98
C ALA A 105 -17.41 -3.46 3.61
N PHE A 106 -16.37 -4.29 3.45
CA PHE A 106 -16.10 -5.11 2.27
C PHE A 106 -16.32 -6.61 2.53
N ASP A 107 -17.10 -6.96 3.57
CA ASP A 107 -17.42 -8.33 3.97
C ASP A 107 -16.23 -9.17 4.46
N TYR A 108 -15.13 -8.54 4.88
CA TYR A 108 -14.00 -9.22 5.52
C TYR A 108 -14.16 -9.19 7.05
N ASP A 109 -14.31 -10.38 7.66
CA ASP A 109 -14.37 -10.52 9.12
C ASP A 109 -13.16 -11.27 9.68
N PHE A 110 -12.26 -10.51 10.29
CA PHE A 110 -11.08 -11.01 10.99
C PHE A 110 -11.23 -10.67 12.49
N PRO A 111 -11.79 -11.58 13.31
CA PRO A 111 -12.17 -11.26 14.68
C PRO A 111 -11.01 -10.83 15.58
N ASN A 112 -9.79 -11.27 15.25
CA ASN A 112 -8.56 -10.94 15.99
C ASN A 112 -7.76 -9.79 15.35
N TYR A 113 -8.26 -9.20 14.27
CA TYR A 113 -7.58 -8.08 13.59
C TYR A 113 -8.12 -6.75 14.10
N ASN A 114 -7.22 -5.90 14.57
CA ASN A 114 -7.50 -4.50 14.85
C ASN A 114 -6.68 -3.65 13.89
N TYR A 115 -7.35 -2.77 13.15
CA TYR A 115 -6.67 -1.81 12.29
C TYR A 115 -5.64 -1.04 13.10
N THR A 116 -4.39 -1.13 12.69
CA THR A 116 -3.26 -0.42 13.28
C THR A 116 -2.51 0.21 12.12
N SER A 117 -2.46 1.54 12.09
CA SER A 117 -1.67 2.22 11.06
C SER A 117 -0.19 1.94 11.30
N SER A 118 0.48 1.35 10.32
CA SER A 118 1.94 1.20 10.33
C SER A 118 2.56 2.50 9.81
N TYR A 119 2.78 3.45 10.71
CA TYR A 119 3.38 4.73 10.39
C TYR A 119 4.91 4.65 10.48
N ALA A 120 5.58 4.59 9.33
CA ALA A 120 6.95 5.06 9.23
C ALA A 120 6.90 6.48 8.65
N PRO A 121 7.43 7.52 9.34
CA PRO A 121 7.48 8.85 8.76
C PRO A 121 8.22 8.77 7.43
N ILE A 122 7.56 9.24 6.36
CA ILE A 122 8.19 9.35 5.06
C ILE A 122 9.33 10.36 5.22
N LYS A 123 10.56 9.87 5.14
CA LYS A 123 11.73 10.76 5.07
C LYS A 123 11.60 11.56 3.78
N SER A 124 11.74 12.88 3.88
CA SER A 124 11.76 13.71 2.68
C SER A 124 12.87 13.23 1.75
N VAL A 125 12.66 13.29 0.42
CA VAL A 125 13.73 13.05 -0.56
C VAL A 125 14.95 13.92 -0.23
N TRP A 126 14.71 15.13 0.26
CA TRP A 126 15.74 16.04 0.76
C TRP A 126 16.48 15.46 1.97
N ASP A 127 15.79 14.87 2.95
CA ASP A 127 16.44 14.26 4.12
C ASP A 127 17.25 13.01 3.77
N VAL A 128 16.85 12.30 2.71
CA VAL A 128 17.50 11.05 2.26
C VAL A 128 18.70 11.33 1.35
N PHE A 129 18.56 12.26 0.41
CA PHE A 129 19.53 12.48 -0.67
C PHE A 129 20.30 13.81 -0.55
N TYR A 130 19.82 14.76 0.24
CA TYR A 130 20.49 16.03 0.49
C TYR A 130 20.87 16.16 1.97
N LYS A 131 22.06 15.65 2.32
CA LYS A 131 22.72 16.10 3.54
C LYS A 131 23.12 17.56 3.34
N LYS A 132 22.58 18.45 4.17
CA LYS A 132 22.99 19.85 4.21
C LYS A 132 24.46 19.88 4.67
N ASP A 133 25.39 20.11 3.75
CA ASP A 133 26.78 20.38 4.10
C ASP A 133 26.82 21.68 4.90
N GLY A 134 27.07 21.56 6.22
CA GLY A 134 27.58 22.62 7.07
C GLY A 134 26.60 23.72 7.49
N ASP A 135 26.61 24.00 8.79
CA ASP A 135 26.26 25.31 9.35
C ASP A 135 27.02 26.44 8.63
N ASN A 136 26.34 27.18 7.77
CA ASN A 136 26.36 28.64 7.68
C ASN A 136 25.79 29.09 6.33
N GLN A 137 24.62 29.70 6.34
CA GLN A 137 24.40 31.05 5.78
C GLN A 137 22.94 31.43 5.96
N GLN A 138 22.70 32.45 6.78
CA GLN A 138 21.46 33.22 6.80
C GLN A 138 21.30 33.88 5.44
N TYR A 139 20.29 33.46 4.68
CA TYR A 139 19.80 34.26 3.55
C TYR A 139 18.59 35.06 4.03
N SER A 140 18.83 36.36 4.21
CA SER A 140 17.84 37.40 4.46
C SER A 140 16.94 37.54 3.24
N THR A 141 15.67 37.17 3.35
CA THR A 141 14.67 37.51 2.33
C THR A 141 14.08 38.88 2.64
N SER A 142 14.70 39.92 2.08
CA SER A 142 14.03 41.21 1.88
C SER A 142 13.39 41.16 0.50
N ILE A 143 12.06 41.18 0.43
CA ILE A 143 11.31 41.30 -0.82
C ILE A 143 10.74 42.72 -0.87
N ALA A 144 11.04 43.43 -1.96
CA ALA A 144 10.37 44.66 -2.38
C ALA A 144 9.15 44.30 -3.24
#